data_AF-A0AAV2QEU8-F1
#
_entry.id   AF-A0AAV2QEU8-F1
#
_cell.length_a   1.000
_cell.length_b   1.000
_cell.length_c   1.000
_cell.angle_alpha   90.00
_cell.angle_beta   90.00
_cell.angle_gamma   90.00
#
_symmetry.space_group_name_H-M   'P 1'
#
loop_
_entity.id
_entity.type
_entity.pdbx_description
1 polymer ?
#
loop_
_entity_poly.entity_id
_entity_poly.type
_entity_poly.pdbx_seq_one_letter_code
_entity_poly.pdbx_strand_id
1 'polypeptide(L)'
;DLFSDKYGTLYNSVSYNNYELDRLSADIDSRIDIGCPSNIGRLNHNHSITVPEVREAISKLKVGKKEENGLYSNHFKNGPERLVIMITLLFNCMLIHGMAPDDLLLGTMIPLIKNSRGNKQCSDNYRSLTIGTSLSKILEIVIMNQQSDKLKTSDLQFGFKEKSSTTMCTFMALETIEYYKNNGSNVHTLLLDASKAF
;
A
#
# COMPACT_ATOMS: atom_id res chain seq x y z
N ASP A 1 4.54 32.12 -6.47
CA ASP A 1 5.44 31.53 -7.48
C ASP A 1 6.07 30.22 -7.01
N LEU A 2 6.93 30.21 -5.97
CA LEU A 2 7.60 28.96 -5.49
C LEU A 2 6.65 27.78 -5.21
N PHE A 3 5.49 28.01 -4.61
CA PHE A 3 4.51 26.97 -4.32
C PHE A 3 3.81 26.47 -5.60
N SER A 4 3.32 27.38 -6.46
CA SER A 4 2.66 27.00 -7.71
C SER A 4 3.57 26.14 -8.60
N ASP A 5 4.84 26.50 -8.73
CA ASP A 5 5.79 25.79 -9.59
C ASP A 5 6.17 24.42 -9.02
N LYS A 6 6.39 24.32 -7.70
CA LYS A 6 6.63 23.02 -7.03
C LYS A 6 5.41 22.10 -7.14
N TYR A 7 4.20 22.64 -7.05
CA TYR A 7 2.95 21.87 -7.17
C TYR A 7 2.66 21.43 -8.60
N GLY A 8 2.85 22.32 -9.58
CA GLY A 8 2.75 21.99 -11.00
C GLY A 8 3.70 20.85 -11.38
N THR A 9 4.90 20.87 -10.80
CA THR A 9 5.89 19.80 -10.97
C THR A 9 5.47 18.52 -10.25
N LEU A 10 5.11 18.55 -8.97
CA LEU A 10 4.85 17.33 -8.19
C LEU A 10 3.68 16.49 -8.74
N TYR A 11 2.58 17.12 -9.16
CA TYR A 11 1.37 16.41 -9.58
C TYR A 11 1.28 16.15 -11.10
N ASN A 12 2.14 16.77 -11.91
CA ASN A 12 2.22 16.53 -13.36
C ASN A 12 3.61 16.03 -13.81
N SER A 13 4.48 15.64 -12.88
CA SER A 13 5.85 15.17 -13.19
C SER A 13 5.90 13.75 -13.75
N VAL A 14 4.79 13.01 -13.74
CA VAL A 14 4.77 11.64 -14.24
C VAL A 14 4.22 11.65 -15.66
N SER A 15 5.13 11.62 -16.62
CA SER A 15 4.80 11.48 -18.03
C SER A 15 4.26 10.08 -18.32
N TYR A 16 3.20 10.01 -19.11
CA TYR A 16 2.70 8.75 -19.68
C TYR A 16 3.45 8.35 -20.98
N ASN A 17 4.56 9.03 -21.28
CA ASN A 17 5.38 8.70 -22.45
C ASN A 17 6.14 7.39 -22.20
N ASN A 18 5.96 6.43 -23.08
CA ASN A 18 6.64 5.13 -23.05
C ASN A 18 8.16 5.28 -22.87
N TYR A 19 8.80 6.26 -23.51
CA TYR A 19 10.24 6.49 -23.36
C TYR A 19 10.66 6.84 -21.93
N GLU A 20 9.87 7.68 -21.23
CA GLU A 20 10.19 8.04 -19.85
C GLU A 20 9.89 6.91 -18.88
N LEU A 21 8.85 6.11 -19.14
CA LEU A 21 8.55 4.89 -18.38
C LEU A 21 9.66 3.85 -18.56
N ASP A 22 10.15 3.64 -19.78
CA ASP A 22 11.28 2.75 -20.07
C ASP A 22 12.55 3.22 -19.36
N ARG A 23 12.82 4.53 -19.37
CA ARG A 23 13.96 5.12 -18.64
C ARG A 23 13.84 4.91 -17.13
N LEU A 24 12.62 5.05 -16.58
CA LEU A 24 12.37 4.81 -15.16
C LEU A 24 12.55 3.33 -14.81
N SER A 25 12.07 2.41 -15.65
CA SER A 25 12.29 0.97 -15.49
C SER A 25 13.78 0.66 -15.47
N ALA A 26 14.54 1.19 -16.43
CA ALA A 26 15.98 1.00 -16.49
C ALA A 26 16.72 1.57 -15.27
N ASP A 27 16.29 2.71 -14.72
CA ASP A 27 16.84 3.26 -13.48
C ASP A 27 16.53 2.37 -12.27
N ILE A 28 15.31 1.83 -12.18
CA ILE A 28 14.93 0.88 -11.14
C ILE A 28 15.79 -0.39 -11.24
N ASP A 29 15.89 -0.97 -12.43
CA ASP A 29 16.70 -2.17 -12.68
C ASP A 29 18.17 -1.92 -12.33
N SER A 30 18.73 -0.76 -12.73
CA SER A 30 20.09 -0.37 -12.37
C SER A 30 20.29 -0.25 -10.85
N ARG A 31 19.33 0.33 -10.12
CA ARG A 31 19.38 0.41 -8.66
C ARG A 31 19.25 -0.96 -8.01
N ILE A 32 18.47 -1.87 -8.58
CA ILE A 32 18.37 -3.26 -8.13
C ILE A 32 19.73 -3.95 -8.33
N ASP A 33 20.35 -3.82 -9.50
CA ASP A 33 21.66 -4.40 -9.79
C ASP A 33 22.77 -3.85 -8.88
N ILE A 34 22.75 -2.55 -8.60
CA ILE A 34 23.71 -1.90 -7.68
C ILE A 34 23.44 -2.32 -6.22
N GLY A 35 22.17 -2.36 -5.80
CA GLY A 35 21.76 -2.64 -4.42
C GLY A 35 21.79 -4.12 -4.05
N CYS A 36 21.62 -4.99 -5.04
CA CYS A 36 21.70 -6.45 -4.97
C CYS A 36 22.74 -6.95 -5.98
N PRO A 37 24.04 -6.68 -5.78
CA PRO A 37 25.06 -7.14 -6.70
C PRO A 37 24.95 -8.67 -6.81
N SER A 38 24.96 -9.16 -8.05
CA SER A 38 24.82 -10.56 -8.50
C SER A 38 25.83 -11.56 -7.90
N ASN A 39 26.58 -11.16 -6.88
CA ASN A 39 27.42 -12.00 -6.05
C ASN A 39 26.59 -12.64 -4.92
N ILE A 40 26.06 -13.82 -5.24
CA ILE A 40 25.46 -14.85 -4.37
C ILE A 40 26.25 -15.13 -3.07
N GLY A 41 27.46 -14.60 -2.89
CA GLY A 41 28.35 -14.86 -1.75
C GLY A 41 28.29 -13.88 -0.56
N ARG A 42 27.64 -12.70 -0.64
CA ARG A 42 27.65 -11.70 0.46
C ARG A 42 26.40 -10.82 0.56
N LEU A 43 25.20 -11.39 0.45
CA LEU A 43 24.00 -10.70 0.95
C LEU A 43 23.96 -10.86 2.47
N ASN A 44 24.46 -9.87 3.21
CA ASN A 44 24.33 -9.81 4.69
C ASN A 44 22.87 -9.56 5.16
N HIS A 45 21.90 -9.55 4.23
CA HIS A 45 20.48 -9.44 4.51
C HIS A 45 19.74 -10.56 3.77
N ASN A 46 19.74 -11.76 4.35
CA ASN A 46 18.79 -12.81 3.95
C ASN A 46 17.39 -12.35 4.35
N HIS A 47 16.64 -11.78 3.41
CA HIS A 47 15.19 -11.63 3.59
C HIS A 47 14.58 -13.02 3.55
N SER A 48 14.37 -13.60 4.73
CA SER A 48 13.70 -14.88 4.88
C SER A 48 12.34 -14.67 5.52
N ILE A 49 11.31 -15.27 4.94
CA ILE A 49 9.99 -15.35 5.55
C ILE A 49 9.90 -16.64 6.35
N THR A 50 9.45 -16.55 7.59
CA THR A 50 9.35 -17.69 8.51
C THR A 50 7.90 -18.17 8.66
N VAL A 51 7.73 -19.43 9.06
CA VAL A 51 6.40 -20.03 9.31
C VAL A 51 5.59 -19.24 10.36
N PRO A 52 6.18 -18.77 11.49
CA PRO A 52 5.47 -17.93 12.44
C PRO A 52 4.96 -16.60 11.84
N GLU A 53 5.75 -15.94 10.99
CA GLU A 53 5.33 -14.69 10.34
C GLU A 53 4.14 -14.91 9.40
N VAL A 54 4.16 -16.00 8.61
CA VAL A 54 3.04 -16.37 7.74
C VAL A 54 1.80 -16.72 8.58
N ARG A 55 1.97 -17.43 9.69
CA ARG A 55 0.87 -17.73 10.62
C ARG A 55 0.26 -16.48 11.20
N GLU A 56 1.09 -15.53 11.63
CA GLU A 56 0.63 -14.24 12.15
C GLU A 56 -0.13 -13.49 11.05
N ALA A 57 0.38 -13.46 9.82
CA ALA A 57 -0.28 -12.83 8.69
C ALA A 57 -1.65 -13.45 8.37
N ILE A 58 -1.75 -14.79 8.37
CA ILE A 58 -3.02 -15.51 8.22
C ILE A 58 -4.00 -15.15 9.35
N SER A 59 -3.52 -15.01 10.59
CA SER A 59 -4.36 -14.62 11.73
C SER A 59 -4.99 -13.23 11.54
N LYS A 60 -4.28 -12.32 10.85
CA LYS A 60 -4.74 -10.95 10.53
C LYS A 60 -5.74 -10.87 9.37
N LEU A 61 -5.95 -11.95 8.61
CA LEU A 61 -6.98 -11.96 7.56
C LEU A 61 -8.37 -11.72 8.15
N LYS A 62 -9.23 -11.02 7.41
CA LYS A 62 -10.66 -10.87 7.77
C LYS A 62 -11.39 -12.17 7.48
N VAL A 63 -12.21 -12.63 8.42
CA VAL A 63 -13.00 -13.87 8.28
C VAL A 63 -14.12 -13.68 7.24
N GLY A 64 -14.41 -14.73 6.47
CA GLY A 64 -15.51 -14.78 5.51
C GLY A 64 -15.28 -14.01 4.21
N LYS A 65 -14.05 -13.57 3.93
CA LYS A 65 -13.74 -12.90 2.66
C LYS A 65 -13.62 -13.92 1.55
N LYS A 66 -14.40 -13.71 0.49
CA LYS A 66 -14.49 -14.55 -0.69
C LYS A 66 -13.70 -13.90 -1.84
N GLU A 67 -12.90 -14.71 -2.51
CA GLU A 67 -12.24 -14.39 -3.79
C GLU A 67 -13.11 -14.81 -4.97
N GLU A 68 -12.84 -14.25 -6.14
CA GLU A 68 -13.57 -14.57 -7.38
C GLU A 68 -13.43 -16.04 -7.78
N ASN A 69 -12.24 -16.62 -7.57
CA ASN A 69 -11.95 -18.05 -7.81
C ASN A 69 -12.63 -19.03 -6.83
N GLY A 70 -13.43 -18.54 -5.87
CA GLY A 70 -14.14 -19.36 -4.89
C GLY A 70 -13.36 -19.68 -3.62
N LEU A 71 -12.12 -19.19 -3.46
CA LEU A 71 -11.39 -19.30 -2.20
C LEU A 71 -11.95 -18.36 -1.14
N TYR A 72 -11.85 -18.79 0.12
CA TYR A 72 -12.19 -17.99 1.28
C TYR A 72 -10.98 -17.82 2.19
N SER A 73 -10.88 -16.67 2.84
CA SER A 73 -9.93 -16.42 3.93
C SER A 73 -9.93 -17.53 5.00
N ASN A 74 -11.06 -18.20 5.18
CA ASN A 74 -11.26 -19.27 6.16
C ASN A 74 -10.47 -20.53 5.80
N HIS A 75 -10.24 -20.80 4.52
CA HIS A 75 -9.43 -21.94 4.08
C HIS A 75 -7.98 -21.80 4.59
N PHE A 76 -7.46 -20.57 4.64
CA PHE A 76 -6.13 -20.29 5.18
C PHE A 76 -6.14 -20.33 6.72
N LYS A 77 -7.11 -19.67 7.36
CA LYS A 77 -7.20 -19.62 8.83
C LYS A 77 -7.38 -20.99 9.48
N ASN A 78 -8.17 -21.87 8.86
CA ASN A 78 -8.45 -23.21 9.36
C ASN A 78 -7.59 -24.28 8.67
N GLY A 79 -6.65 -23.87 7.83
CA GLY A 79 -5.78 -24.78 7.09
C GLY A 79 -4.81 -25.52 8.01
N PRO A 80 -4.35 -26.71 7.61
CA PRO A 80 -3.39 -27.48 8.39
C PRO A 80 -2.02 -26.78 8.42
N GLU A 81 -1.18 -27.14 9.38
CA GLU A 81 0.20 -26.64 9.50
C GLU A 81 0.99 -26.73 8.19
N ARG A 82 0.81 -27.84 7.48
CA ARG A 82 1.45 -28.10 6.19
C ARG A 82 1.14 -27.01 5.16
N LEU A 83 -0.05 -26.42 5.16
CA LEU A 83 -0.40 -25.33 4.26
C LEU A 83 0.47 -24.10 4.54
N VAL A 84 0.64 -23.74 5.82
CA VAL A 84 1.45 -22.59 6.24
C VAL A 84 2.91 -22.78 5.86
N ILE A 85 3.44 -24.01 6.02
CA ILE A 85 4.79 -24.37 5.58
C ILE A 85 4.93 -24.21 4.06
N MET A 86 3.97 -24.70 3.28
CA MET A 86 4.01 -24.58 1.81
C MET A 86 3.95 -23.13 1.34
N ILE A 87 3.11 -22.29 1.96
CA ILE A 87 3.05 -20.86 1.67
C ILE A 87 4.37 -20.18 2.01
N THR A 88 4.98 -20.54 3.14
CA THR A 88 6.29 -20.02 3.55
C THR A 88 7.36 -20.36 2.51
N LEU A 89 7.42 -21.62 2.06
CA LEU A 89 8.36 -22.04 1.02
C LEU A 89 8.12 -21.29 -0.29
N LEU A 90 6.86 -21.18 -0.72
CA LEU A 90 6.49 -20.44 -1.92
C LEU A 90 6.99 -18.99 -1.87
N PHE A 91 6.71 -18.27 -0.78
CA PHE A 91 7.14 -16.88 -0.66
C PHE A 91 8.66 -16.71 -0.65
N ASN A 92 9.40 -17.59 0.03
CA ASN A 92 10.85 -17.56 -0.04
C ASN A 92 11.36 -17.86 -1.45
N CYS A 93 10.79 -18.82 -2.17
CA CYS A 93 11.13 -19.06 -3.57
C CYS A 93 10.89 -17.81 -4.43
N MET A 94 9.75 -17.13 -4.23
CA MET A 94 9.47 -15.88 -4.95
C MET A 94 10.52 -14.80 -4.69
N LEU A 95 10.94 -14.64 -3.42
CA LEU A 95 11.97 -13.66 -3.05
C LEU A 95 13.36 -14.03 -3.60
N ILE A 96 13.73 -15.31 -3.55
CA ILE A 96 15.02 -15.81 -4.06
C ILE A 96 15.13 -15.64 -5.57
N HIS A 97 14.04 -15.94 -6.28
CA HIS A 97 14.03 -15.93 -7.74
C HIS A 97 13.55 -14.61 -8.35
N GLY A 98 13.01 -13.70 -7.54
CA GLY A 98 12.43 -12.44 -8.03
C GLY A 98 11.20 -12.65 -8.93
N MET A 99 10.45 -13.74 -8.73
CA MET A 99 9.32 -14.11 -9.57
C MET A 99 8.07 -14.34 -8.73
N ALA A 100 6.92 -13.87 -9.21
CA ALA A 100 5.61 -14.16 -8.64
C ALA A 100 4.77 -15.01 -9.62
N PRO A 101 3.94 -15.95 -9.14
CA PRO A 101 2.96 -16.61 -9.98
C PRO A 101 1.93 -15.61 -10.51
N ASP A 102 1.50 -15.76 -11.78
CA ASP A 102 0.51 -14.89 -12.41
C ASP A 102 -0.80 -14.82 -11.60
N ASP A 103 -1.22 -15.95 -11.02
CA ASP A 103 -2.43 -16.03 -10.18
C ASP A 103 -2.36 -15.11 -8.95
N LEU A 104 -1.17 -14.81 -8.43
CA LEU A 104 -0.99 -13.90 -7.30
C LEU A 104 -1.26 -12.45 -7.69
N LEU A 105 -1.05 -12.12 -8.97
CA LEU A 105 -1.21 -10.78 -9.55
C LEU A 105 -2.66 -10.50 -10.00
N LEU A 106 -3.53 -11.51 -9.96
CA LEU A 106 -4.94 -11.34 -10.28
C LEU A 106 -5.64 -10.48 -9.23
N GLY A 107 -6.50 -9.57 -9.72
CA GLY A 107 -7.33 -8.72 -8.89
C GLY A 107 -8.69 -8.46 -9.53
N THR A 108 -9.75 -8.62 -8.74
CA THR A 108 -11.12 -8.36 -9.17
C THR A 108 -11.48 -6.90 -8.94
N MET A 109 -11.81 -6.15 -9.99
CA MET A 109 -12.31 -4.79 -9.85
C MET A 109 -13.81 -4.76 -9.56
N ILE A 110 -14.17 -4.11 -8.45
CA ILE A 110 -15.55 -3.94 -8.01
C ILE A 110 -15.87 -2.44 -7.94
N PRO A 111 -16.83 -1.94 -8.75
CA PRO A 111 -17.28 -0.56 -8.65
C PRO A 111 -18.21 -0.41 -7.46
N LEU A 112 -17.88 0.52 -6.56
CA LEU A 112 -18.72 0.88 -5.41
C LEU A 112 -19.27 2.30 -5.56
N ILE A 113 -20.55 2.46 -5.28
CA ILE A 113 -21.20 3.78 -5.27
C ILE A 113 -20.68 4.59 -4.07
N LYS A 114 -20.18 5.81 -4.32
CA LYS A 114 -19.71 6.75 -3.29
C LYS A 114 -20.88 7.39 -2.54
N ASN A 115 -21.83 7.98 -3.28
CA ASN A 115 -23.03 8.61 -2.75
C ASN A 115 -24.27 7.88 -3.24
N SER A 116 -24.92 7.14 -2.33
CA SER A 116 -26.13 6.37 -2.62
C SER A 116 -27.33 7.21 -3.07
N ARG A 117 -27.34 8.50 -2.69
CA ARG A 117 -28.36 9.49 -3.10
C ARG A 117 -27.94 10.30 -4.34
N GLY A 118 -26.72 10.12 -4.83
CA GLY A 118 -26.21 10.79 -6.03
C GLY A 118 -26.69 10.13 -7.33
N ASN A 119 -26.35 10.75 -8.46
CA ASN A 119 -26.66 10.20 -9.77
C ASN A 119 -25.87 8.88 -10.00
N LYS A 120 -26.59 7.78 -10.21
CA LYS A 120 -25.99 6.45 -10.49
C LYS A 120 -25.51 6.30 -11.94
N GLN A 121 -25.82 7.25 -12.82
CA GLN A 121 -25.30 7.31 -14.19
C GLN A 121 -24.00 8.14 -14.29
N CYS A 122 -23.58 8.79 -13.20
CA CYS A 122 -22.33 9.54 -13.16
C CYS A 122 -21.16 8.63 -12.76
N SER A 123 -20.16 8.48 -13.62
CA SER A 123 -18.97 7.66 -13.36
C SER A 123 -18.19 8.13 -12.13
N ASP A 124 -18.15 9.43 -11.86
CA ASP A 124 -17.46 9.99 -10.69
C ASP A 124 -18.09 9.56 -9.35
N ASN A 125 -19.38 9.15 -9.38
CA ASN A 125 -20.08 8.59 -8.22
C ASN A 125 -19.66 7.14 -7.92
N TYR A 126 -18.71 6.58 -8.65
CA TYR A 126 -18.13 5.27 -8.38
C TYR A 126 -16.68 5.39 -7.91
N ARG A 127 -16.30 4.52 -6.98
CA ARG A 127 -14.91 4.21 -6.66
C ARG A 127 -14.66 2.77 -7.08
N SER A 128 -13.61 2.53 -7.86
CA SER A 128 -13.16 1.16 -8.09
C SER A 128 -12.46 0.64 -6.84
N LEU A 129 -12.67 -0.64 -6.52
CA LEU A 129 -11.88 -1.38 -5.56
C LEU A 129 -11.34 -2.61 -6.23
N THR A 130 -10.02 -2.80 -6.19
CA THR A 130 -9.41 -4.05 -6.61
C THR A 130 -9.28 -4.97 -5.40
N ILE A 131 -9.85 -6.17 -5.49
CA ILE A 131 -9.68 -7.23 -4.49
C ILE A 131 -8.65 -8.21 -5.03
N GLY A 132 -7.47 -8.23 -4.43
CA GLY A 132 -6.44 -9.24 -4.71
C GLY A 132 -6.74 -10.59 -4.06
N THR A 133 -5.89 -11.57 -4.30
CA THR A 133 -5.97 -12.90 -3.69
C THR A 133 -5.66 -12.86 -2.19
N SER A 134 -6.17 -13.82 -1.41
CA SER A 134 -5.80 -13.95 0.01
C SER A 134 -4.31 -14.24 0.14
N LEU A 135 -3.72 -14.95 -0.82
CA LEU A 135 -2.29 -15.24 -0.84
C LEU A 135 -1.45 -13.97 -1.02
N SER A 136 -1.83 -13.08 -1.95
CA SER A 136 -1.15 -11.78 -2.09
C SER A 136 -1.33 -10.94 -0.83
N LYS A 137 -2.52 -11.00 -0.20
CA LYS A 137 -2.76 -10.29 1.05
C LYS A 137 -1.91 -10.80 2.22
N ILE A 138 -1.70 -12.10 2.32
CA ILE A 138 -0.80 -12.68 3.34
C ILE A 138 0.63 -12.15 3.10
N LEU A 139 1.12 -12.17 1.86
CA LEU A 139 2.44 -11.67 1.52
C LEU A 139 2.60 -10.18 1.86
N GLU A 140 1.63 -9.34 1.51
CA GLU A 140 1.61 -7.92 1.86
C GLU A 140 1.74 -7.71 3.39
N ILE A 141 1.00 -8.48 4.18
CA ILE A 141 1.04 -8.38 5.64
C ILE A 141 2.43 -8.77 6.18
N VAL A 142 3.04 -9.82 5.63
CA VAL A 142 4.41 -10.22 6.02
C VAL A 142 5.40 -9.09 5.70
N ILE A 143 5.37 -8.57 4.48
CA ILE A 143 6.28 -7.48 4.04
C ILE A 143 6.08 -6.23 4.90
N MET A 144 4.83 -5.83 5.17
CA MET A 144 4.54 -4.67 6.02
C MET A 144 5.08 -4.84 7.44
N ASN A 145 4.96 -6.04 8.03
CA ASN A 145 5.47 -6.29 9.38
C ASN A 145 7.02 -6.22 9.39
N GLN A 146 7.67 -6.87 8.43
CA GLN A 146 9.14 -6.90 8.32
C GLN A 146 9.75 -5.52 8.01
N GLN A 147 9.04 -4.70 7.22
CA GLN A 147 9.52 -3.37 6.82
C GLN A 147 8.94 -2.22 7.65
N SER A 148 8.22 -2.52 8.74
CA SER A 148 7.53 -1.52 9.57
C SER A 148 8.42 -0.36 10.00
N ASP A 149 9.68 -0.63 10.36
CA ASP A 149 10.64 0.42 10.75
C ASP A 149 11.02 1.36 9.60
N LYS A 150 11.08 0.85 8.37
CA LYS A 150 11.39 1.64 7.17
C LYS A 150 10.17 2.39 6.63
N LEU A 151 8.96 1.97 7.03
CA LEU A 151 7.68 2.56 6.62
C LEU A 151 7.15 3.58 7.65
N LYS A 152 8.00 4.05 8.57
CA LYS A 152 7.63 5.13 9.49
C LYS A 152 7.39 6.43 8.73
N THR A 153 6.21 7.01 8.93
CA THR A 153 5.79 8.26 8.31
C THR A 153 5.83 9.43 9.30
N SER A 154 5.74 10.65 8.77
CA SER A 154 5.69 11.89 9.54
C SER A 154 4.66 11.83 10.68
N ASP A 155 4.93 12.53 11.78
CA ASP A 155 3.98 12.69 12.89
C ASP A 155 2.74 13.50 12.50
N LEU A 156 2.82 14.26 11.41
CA LEU A 156 1.68 15.00 10.84
C LEU A 156 0.85 14.15 9.86
N GLN A 157 1.25 12.89 9.60
CA GLN A 157 0.44 11.96 8.81
C GLN A 157 -0.47 11.14 9.71
N PHE A 158 -1.77 11.38 9.63
CA PHE A 158 -2.78 10.66 10.41
C PHE A 158 -3.48 9.53 9.63
N GLY A 159 -3.46 9.60 8.30
CA GLY A 159 -4.06 8.60 7.42
C GLY A 159 -3.21 7.34 7.33
N PHE A 160 -3.86 6.18 7.39
CA PHE A 160 -3.23 4.85 7.25
C PHE A 160 -2.05 4.58 8.19
N LYS A 161 -1.98 5.29 9.32
CA LYS A 161 -0.94 5.14 10.35
C LYS A 161 -1.52 4.47 11.59
N GLU A 162 -0.78 3.54 12.17
CA GLU A 162 -1.19 2.86 13.41
C GLU A 162 -1.38 3.89 14.53
N LYS A 163 -2.34 3.64 15.43
CA LYS A 163 -2.64 4.49 16.60
C LYS A 163 -2.95 5.96 16.26
N SER A 164 -3.35 6.23 15.01
CA SER A 164 -3.76 7.54 14.52
C SER A 164 -5.22 7.51 14.08
N SER A 165 -5.90 8.65 14.13
CA SER A 165 -7.29 8.76 13.68
C SER A 165 -7.57 10.10 13.02
N THR A 166 -8.66 10.18 12.25
CA THR A 166 -9.14 11.43 11.67
C THR A 166 -9.53 12.45 12.75
N THR A 167 -10.02 11.99 13.90
CA THR A 167 -10.32 12.85 15.04
C THR A 167 -9.08 13.54 15.60
N MET A 168 -7.96 12.82 15.72
CA MET A 168 -6.68 13.41 16.15
C MET A 168 -6.18 14.45 15.15
N CYS A 169 -6.30 14.17 13.85
CA CYS A 169 -5.97 15.13 12.79
C CYS A 169 -6.81 16.42 12.91
N THR A 170 -8.13 16.27 13.07
CA THR A 170 -9.04 17.41 13.23
C THR A 170 -8.73 18.20 14.48
N PHE A 171 -8.49 17.52 15.60
CA PHE A 171 -8.11 18.17 16.86
C PHE A 171 -6.85 19.00 16.69
N MET A 172 -5.78 18.43 16.13
CA MET A 172 -4.54 19.16 15.87
C MET A 172 -4.73 20.38 14.96
N ALA A 173 -5.54 20.26 13.92
CA ALA A 173 -5.84 21.38 13.03
C ALA A 173 -6.59 22.50 13.77
N LEU A 174 -7.60 22.16 14.58
CA LEU A 174 -8.39 23.12 15.35
C LEU A 174 -7.55 23.84 16.42
N GLU A 175 -6.76 23.10 17.21
CA GLU A 175 -5.85 23.68 18.21
C GLU A 175 -4.83 24.63 17.57
N THR A 176 -4.30 24.27 16.40
CA THR A 176 -3.38 25.15 15.66
C THR A 176 -4.07 26.44 15.25
N ILE A 177 -5.29 26.36 14.71
CA ILE A 177 -6.08 27.55 14.32
C ILE A 177 -6.36 28.42 15.56
N GLU A 178 -6.77 27.80 16.66
CA GLU A 178 -7.13 28.51 17.89
C GLU A 178 -5.93 29.21 18.53
N TYR A 179 -4.77 28.56 18.59
CA TYR A 179 -3.52 29.15 19.07
C TYR A 179 -3.18 30.47 18.36
N TYR A 180 -3.19 30.48 17.02
CA TYR A 180 -2.85 31.68 16.25
C TYR A 180 -3.93 32.76 16.35
N LYS A 181 -5.21 32.39 16.37
CA LYS A 181 -6.31 33.33 16.56
C LYS A 181 -6.24 34.03 17.92
N ASN A 182 -5.94 33.28 18.99
CA ASN A 182 -5.82 33.83 20.35
C ASN A 182 -4.63 34.79 20.48
N ASN A 183 -3.62 34.65 19.62
CA ASN A 183 -2.47 35.54 19.53
C ASN A 183 -2.64 36.68 18.51
N GLY A 184 -3.88 36.96 18.07
CA GLY A 184 -4.19 38.08 17.17
C GLY A 184 -3.68 37.92 15.74
N SER A 185 -3.27 36.71 15.34
CA SER A 185 -2.81 36.43 13.98
C SER A 185 -3.97 36.02 13.07
N ASN A 186 -3.91 36.42 11.81
CA ASN A 186 -4.82 35.91 10.79
C ASN A 186 -4.43 34.48 10.42
N VAL A 187 -5.42 33.59 10.29
CA VAL A 187 -5.21 32.19 9.90
C VAL A 187 -5.81 31.96 8.52
N HIS A 188 -4.99 31.44 7.60
CA HIS A 188 -5.40 31.08 6.24
C HIS A 188 -5.18 29.58 6.05
N THR A 189 -6.19 28.88 5.52
CA THR A 189 -6.15 27.43 5.32
C THR A 189 -6.17 27.10 3.83
N LEU A 190 -5.29 26.18 3.42
CA LEU A 190 -5.30 25.58 2.09
C LEU A 190 -5.66 24.10 2.22
N LEU A 191 -6.71 23.67 1.53
CA LEU A 191 -7.13 22.27 1.48
C LEU A 191 -6.79 21.70 0.11
N LEU A 192 -6.15 20.54 0.10
CA LEU A 192 -5.63 19.90 -1.11
C LEU A 192 -6.15 18.46 -1.16
N ASP A 193 -6.60 18.03 -2.33
CA ASP A 193 -7.08 16.67 -2.57
C ASP A 193 -6.58 16.17 -3.93
N ALA A 194 -6.18 14.90 -3.98
CA ALA A 194 -5.68 14.26 -5.18
C ALA A 194 -6.81 13.47 -5.85
N SER A 195 -7.15 13.82 -7.09
CA SER A 195 -8.17 13.10 -7.86
C SER A 195 -7.62 11.75 -8.32
N LYS A 196 -8.32 10.66 -7.95
CA LYS A 196 -7.99 9.27 -8.37
C LYS A 196 -6.54 8.87 -8.00
N ALA A 197 -6.16 9.09 -6.75
CA ALA A 197 -4.80 8.86 -6.26
C ALA A 197 -4.34 7.39 -6.22
N PHE A 198 -5.25 6.43 -6.47
CA PHE A 198 -5.00 4.99 -6.45
C PHE A 198 -5.54 4.34 -7.71
#